data_AF-D1BSM7-F1
#
_entry.id   AF-D1BSM7-F1
#
_cell.length_a   1.000
_cell.length_b   1.000
_cell.length_c   1.000
_cell.angle_alpha   90.00
_cell.angle_beta   90.00
_cell.angle_gamma   90.00
#
_symmetry.space_group_name_H-M   'P 1'
#
loop_
_entity.id
_entity.type
_entity.pdbx_description
1 polymer ?
#
loop_
_entity_poly.entity_id
_entity_poly.type
_entity_poly.pdbx_seq_one_letter_code
_entity_poly.pdbx_strand_id
1 'polypeptide(L)'
;MRTEAGSAGLLVAAAVLALAWASSPWSAGYTRLWELPLVVQLDGHGLSMDLHGWVSDGLMVVFFFLIGLEVRRELAVGELTDRRRIRVPLLAGVGGMVVPALLYLALNHEGEAARGWGVVIGTDTAFLLGMLALVGPAVSTQLRVFLLTLTVIDDVVAVTVIGVAYTDSLHAGALVAVAAALAGIVVLDRRSAWRSGPYIALVVVAWLATVYSGLHASIAGMLAGLLIPATEPQRSQVEAAAQQFHVFRQSPLPGLQRRTRAHLTRTISVNERFQASLHGVTSYVVVPLFAFANAGVDLRGGVLAEAMGSPVTWGVVLGLVVGKTLGISAGAYAATRLGLGRLPQGVGSGHVVGGAALSGIGFTVALLIVHLAFDDEALRRDAVVGVLLSVVIASVLGRVAFALAARYLGQRDAALPTTLSRPVDPERDHLRGPADAEVTLVEYLDFECPFCARATGAARQVREHFGDRLRYVVRNLPLDVHPHAELAALAAEAAGRQDRYWEMHDTLFAHHDELELEDLAGYAATLGLDVEQFLRDLQEDDLADHVAQDKESAGESGARSTPTFFVGERRHEGPWDAATLIAALEAEASRSGRGARSRR
;
A
#
# COMPACT_ATOMS: atom_id res chain seq x y z
N MET A 1 -7.25 -9.50 3.30
CA MET A 1 -7.12 -10.78 2.58
C MET A 1 -8.46 -11.41 2.18
N ARG A 2 -9.41 -11.67 3.09
CA ARG A 2 -10.73 -12.26 2.71
C ARG A 2 -11.56 -11.37 1.76
N THR A 3 -11.35 -10.06 1.79
CA THR A 3 -12.08 -9.10 0.96
C THR A 3 -11.57 -9.06 -0.49
N GLU A 4 -10.27 -8.85 -0.71
CA GLU A 4 -9.64 -8.72 -2.04
C GLU A 4 -9.77 -9.98 -2.91
N ALA A 5 -9.53 -11.18 -2.34
CA ALA A 5 -9.73 -12.42 -3.06
C ALA A 5 -11.22 -12.66 -3.39
N GLY A 6 -12.12 -12.19 -2.52
CA GLY A 6 -13.57 -12.26 -2.74
C GLY A 6 -14.04 -11.32 -3.85
N SER A 7 -13.56 -10.08 -3.90
CA SER A 7 -13.88 -9.14 -4.97
C SER A 7 -13.29 -9.56 -6.32
N ALA A 8 -12.06 -10.10 -6.33
CA ALA A 8 -11.47 -10.65 -7.56
C ALA A 8 -12.24 -11.88 -8.07
N GLY A 9 -12.68 -12.77 -7.17
CA GLY A 9 -13.54 -13.89 -7.55
C GLY A 9 -14.88 -13.45 -8.14
N LEU A 10 -15.51 -12.42 -7.55
CA LEU A 10 -16.75 -11.83 -8.10
C LEU A 10 -16.53 -11.17 -9.46
N LEU A 11 -15.40 -10.48 -9.64
CA LEU A 11 -15.01 -9.86 -10.89
C LEU A 11 -14.84 -10.90 -12.01
N VAL A 12 -14.15 -12.01 -11.73
CA VAL A 12 -14.04 -13.14 -12.67
C VAL A 12 -15.40 -13.73 -13.00
N ALA A 13 -16.25 -13.93 -11.98
CA ALA A 13 -17.60 -14.44 -12.21
C ALA A 13 -18.42 -13.51 -13.11
N ALA A 14 -18.34 -12.19 -12.89
CA ALA A 14 -19.00 -11.19 -13.74
C ALA A 14 -18.49 -11.25 -15.19
N ALA A 15 -17.17 -11.31 -15.40
CA ALA A 15 -16.59 -11.43 -16.74
C ALA A 15 -17.04 -12.72 -17.47
N VAL A 16 -17.01 -13.86 -16.78
CA VAL A 16 -17.45 -15.16 -17.34
C VAL A 16 -18.94 -15.13 -17.66
N LEU A 17 -19.77 -14.55 -16.79
CA LEU A 17 -21.21 -14.42 -17.04
C LEU A 17 -21.51 -13.51 -18.25
N ALA A 18 -20.77 -12.42 -18.40
CA ALA A 18 -20.89 -11.53 -19.56
C ALA A 18 -20.55 -12.27 -20.86
N LEU A 19 -19.41 -12.97 -20.89
CA LEU A 19 -19.01 -13.77 -22.05
C LEU A 19 -20.03 -14.87 -22.36
N ALA A 20 -20.48 -15.60 -21.34
CA ALA A 20 -21.44 -16.67 -21.50
C ALA A 20 -22.78 -16.16 -22.07
N TRP A 21 -23.28 -15.02 -21.58
CA TRP A 21 -24.53 -14.45 -22.08
C TRP A 21 -24.36 -13.87 -23.49
N ALA A 22 -23.31 -13.08 -23.72
CA ALA A 22 -23.02 -12.50 -25.04
C ALA A 22 -22.81 -13.58 -26.13
N SER A 23 -22.26 -14.74 -25.77
CA SER A 23 -22.07 -15.88 -26.67
C SER A 23 -23.24 -16.88 -26.70
N SER A 24 -24.35 -16.61 -26.00
CA SER A 24 -25.51 -17.51 -25.93
C SER A 24 -26.56 -17.23 -27.03
N PRO A 25 -27.53 -18.13 -27.26
CA PRO A 25 -28.69 -17.84 -28.12
C PRO A 25 -29.50 -16.60 -27.68
N TRP A 26 -29.34 -16.15 -26.44
CA TRP A 26 -30.00 -14.95 -25.88
C TRP A 26 -29.14 -13.69 -25.94
N SER A 27 -28.08 -13.67 -26.76
CA SER A 27 -27.16 -12.52 -26.92
C SER A 27 -27.89 -11.22 -27.23
N ALA A 28 -28.97 -11.25 -28.01
CA ALA A 28 -29.77 -10.08 -28.34
C ALA A 28 -30.36 -9.39 -27.08
N GLY A 29 -30.63 -10.15 -26.02
CA GLY A 29 -31.06 -9.60 -24.73
C GLY A 29 -29.93 -8.86 -24.00
N TYR A 30 -28.70 -9.37 -24.10
CA TYR A 30 -27.51 -8.71 -23.53
C TYR A 30 -27.24 -7.38 -24.23
N THR A 31 -27.19 -7.37 -25.57
CA THR A 31 -26.99 -6.15 -26.36
C THR A 31 -28.08 -5.12 -26.09
N ARG A 32 -29.36 -5.53 -26.12
CA ARG A 32 -30.49 -4.63 -25.85
C ARG A 32 -30.45 -4.01 -24.45
N LEU A 33 -29.97 -4.75 -23.44
CA LEU A 33 -29.86 -4.23 -22.07
C LEU A 33 -28.89 -3.04 -22.03
N TRP A 34 -27.75 -3.16 -22.69
CA TRP A 34 -26.70 -2.15 -22.64
C TRP A 34 -26.97 -0.94 -23.53
N GLU A 35 -27.67 -1.15 -24.64
CA GLU A 35 -28.16 -0.08 -25.54
C GLU A 35 -29.40 0.65 -24.99
N LEU A 36 -29.94 0.23 -23.84
CA LEU A 36 -31.16 0.82 -23.28
C LEU A 36 -30.91 2.30 -22.91
N PRO A 37 -31.61 3.27 -23.54
CA PRO A 37 -31.38 4.67 -23.28
C PRO A 37 -31.91 5.06 -21.90
N LEU A 38 -31.04 5.62 -21.06
CA LEU A 38 -31.39 6.18 -19.77
C LEU A 38 -31.18 7.70 -19.81
N VAL A 39 -32.30 8.42 -19.69
CA VAL A 39 -32.32 9.88 -19.83
C VAL A 39 -32.72 10.53 -18.52
N VAL A 40 -31.90 11.47 -18.05
CA VAL A 40 -32.21 12.33 -16.89
C VAL A 40 -32.37 13.75 -17.40
N GLN A 41 -33.59 14.29 -17.36
CA GLN A 41 -33.90 15.66 -17.80
C GLN A 41 -34.51 16.50 -16.70
N LEU A 42 -34.14 17.77 -16.65
CA LEU A 42 -34.69 18.82 -15.80
C LEU A 42 -34.88 20.08 -16.67
N ASP A 43 -36.13 20.47 -16.87
CA ASP A 43 -36.53 21.69 -17.59
C ASP A 43 -35.87 21.85 -18.98
N GLY A 44 -35.94 20.78 -19.79
CA GLY A 44 -35.43 20.77 -21.18
C GLY A 44 -33.91 20.58 -21.31
N HIS A 45 -33.15 20.66 -20.22
CA HIS A 45 -31.74 20.29 -20.18
C HIS A 45 -31.62 18.87 -19.58
N GLY A 46 -30.86 18.01 -20.23
CA GLY A 46 -30.73 16.64 -19.72
C GLY A 46 -29.58 15.86 -20.31
N LEU A 47 -29.17 14.86 -19.56
CA LEU A 47 -28.15 13.91 -19.95
C LEU A 47 -28.84 12.65 -20.49
N SER A 48 -28.50 12.29 -21.72
CA SER A 48 -28.98 11.06 -22.38
C SER A 48 -27.78 10.18 -22.67
N MET A 49 -27.71 9.02 -22.03
CA MET A 49 -26.69 7.99 -22.30
C MET A 49 -27.37 6.64 -22.27
N ASP A 50 -26.81 5.66 -22.99
CA ASP A 50 -27.22 4.28 -22.84
C ASP A 50 -26.72 3.70 -21.50
N LEU A 51 -27.25 2.55 -21.10
CA LEU A 51 -26.87 1.93 -19.84
C LEU A 51 -25.37 1.61 -19.79
N HIS A 52 -24.77 1.28 -20.93
CA HIS A 52 -23.33 1.10 -21.07
C HIS A 52 -22.55 2.36 -20.68
N GLY A 53 -22.89 3.52 -21.25
CA GLY A 53 -22.25 4.80 -20.95
C GLY A 53 -22.42 5.22 -19.48
N TRP A 54 -23.57 4.97 -18.86
CA TRP A 54 -23.76 5.24 -17.43
C TRP A 54 -22.81 4.41 -16.54
N VAL A 55 -22.52 3.17 -16.93
CA VAL A 55 -21.57 2.32 -16.22
C VAL A 55 -20.12 2.74 -16.53
N SER A 56 -19.78 2.87 -17.80
CA SER A 56 -18.40 3.10 -18.27
C SER A 56 -17.90 4.52 -18.01
N ASP A 57 -18.76 5.53 -18.03
CA ASP A 57 -18.37 6.91 -17.70
C ASP A 57 -18.74 7.26 -16.26
N GLY A 58 -19.96 6.93 -15.84
CA GLY A 58 -20.51 7.34 -14.55
C GLY A 58 -19.89 6.60 -13.37
N LEU A 59 -19.93 5.26 -13.38
CA LEU A 59 -19.37 4.47 -12.27
C LEU A 59 -17.83 4.51 -12.27
N MET A 60 -17.19 4.63 -13.42
CA MET A 60 -15.73 4.76 -13.50
C MET A 60 -15.21 6.05 -12.87
N VAL A 61 -16.00 7.12 -12.81
CA VAL A 61 -15.63 8.31 -12.02
C VAL A 61 -15.44 7.96 -10.56
N VAL A 62 -16.30 7.11 -9.99
CA VAL A 62 -16.19 6.67 -8.60
C VAL A 62 -14.93 5.83 -8.39
N PHE A 63 -14.62 4.95 -9.35
CA PHE A 63 -13.39 4.15 -9.33
C PHE A 63 -12.12 5.02 -9.37
N PHE A 64 -12.02 5.93 -10.34
CA PHE A 64 -10.86 6.82 -10.45
C PHE A 64 -10.78 7.86 -9.33
N PHE A 65 -11.92 8.25 -8.76
CA PHE A 65 -11.95 9.04 -7.54
C PHE A 65 -11.33 8.28 -6.37
N LEU A 66 -11.67 7.00 -6.17
CA LEU A 66 -11.06 6.16 -5.15
C LEU A 66 -9.54 6.02 -5.37
N ILE A 67 -9.10 5.82 -6.62
CA ILE A 67 -7.67 5.79 -6.96
C ILE A 67 -7.02 7.13 -6.60
N GLY A 68 -7.68 8.27 -6.87
CA GLY A 68 -7.15 9.60 -6.52
C GLY A 68 -6.99 9.82 -5.05
N LEU A 69 -7.90 9.28 -4.25
CA LEU A 69 -7.74 9.26 -2.80
C LEU A 69 -6.50 8.48 -2.38
N GLU A 70 -6.29 7.30 -2.96
CA GLU A 70 -5.12 6.45 -2.66
C GLU A 70 -3.81 7.12 -3.07
N VAL A 71 -3.73 7.66 -4.28
CA VAL A 71 -2.56 8.41 -4.76
C VAL A 71 -2.24 9.57 -3.80
N ARG A 72 -3.26 10.34 -3.40
CA ARG A 72 -3.08 11.45 -2.46
C ARG A 72 -2.61 10.99 -1.10
N ARG A 73 -3.13 9.86 -0.59
CA ARG A 73 -2.68 9.26 0.66
C ARG A 73 -1.24 8.81 0.57
N GLU A 74 -0.86 8.09 -0.49
CA GLU A 74 0.51 7.62 -0.69
C GLU A 74 1.52 8.78 -0.78
N LEU A 75 1.14 9.89 -1.44
CA LEU A 75 1.97 11.10 -1.53
C LEU A 75 2.08 11.90 -0.23
N ALA A 76 1.10 11.80 0.67
CA ALA A 76 1.04 12.60 1.89
C ALA A 76 1.59 11.87 3.12
N VAL A 77 1.29 10.57 3.23
CA VAL A 77 1.55 9.76 4.44
C VAL A 77 2.06 8.35 4.11
N GLY A 78 2.20 8.00 2.83
CA GLY A 78 2.60 6.65 2.40
C GLY A 78 4.05 6.58 1.91
N GLU A 79 4.35 5.51 1.15
CA GLU A 79 5.70 5.16 0.73
C GLU A 79 6.24 6.11 -0.37
N LEU A 80 5.37 6.88 -1.03
CA LEU A 80 5.78 7.89 -2.02
C LEU A 80 6.38 9.16 -1.40
N THR A 81 6.27 9.34 -0.08
CA THR A 81 6.84 10.49 0.65
C THR A 81 8.37 10.44 0.68
N ASP A 82 8.96 9.23 0.73
CA ASP A 82 10.41 9.03 0.74
C ASP A 82 10.98 8.96 -0.68
N ARG A 83 11.75 10.00 -1.04
CA ARG A 83 12.40 10.13 -2.36
C ARG A 83 13.34 8.97 -2.71
N ARG A 84 13.88 8.24 -1.73
CA ARG A 84 14.76 7.08 -2.00
C ARG A 84 13.93 5.83 -2.31
N ARG A 85 12.75 5.70 -1.71
CA ARG A 85 11.87 4.52 -1.87
C ARG A 85 11.03 4.59 -3.15
N ILE A 86 10.57 5.78 -3.54
CA ILE A 86 9.74 5.96 -4.75
C ILE A 86 10.46 5.65 -6.06
N ARG A 87 11.79 5.79 -6.12
CA ARG A 87 12.55 5.68 -7.39
C ARG A 87 12.44 4.32 -8.05
N VAL A 88 12.43 3.23 -7.26
CA VAL A 88 12.34 1.87 -7.79
C VAL A 88 10.94 1.60 -8.38
N PRO A 89 9.82 1.79 -7.66
CA PRO A 89 8.48 1.70 -8.23
C PRO A 89 8.27 2.63 -9.44
N LEU A 90 8.80 3.86 -9.40
CA LEU A 90 8.67 4.81 -10.51
C LEU A 90 9.34 4.32 -11.80
N LEU A 91 10.61 3.91 -11.73
CA LEU A 91 11.33 3.38 -12.89
C LEU A 91 10.73 2.06 -13.39
N ALA A 92 10.26 1.22 -12.48
CA ALA A 92 9.56 0.00 -12.81
C ALA A 92 8.21 0.28 -13.52
N GLY A 93 7.41 1.22 -13.02
CA GLY A 93 6.15 1.64 -13.64
C GLY A 93 6.36 2.26 -15.02
N VAL A 94 7.32 3.19 -15.17
CA VAL A 94 7.66 3.79 -16.47
C VAL A 94 8.10 2.72 -17.48
N GLY A 95 8.98 1.80 -17.08
CA GLY A 95 9.36 0.65 -17.91
C GLY A 95 8.15 -0.23 -18.26
N GLY A 96 7.27 -0.44 -17.29
CA GLY A 96 5.99 -1.16 -17.40
C GLY A 96 4.92 -0.45 -18.23
N MET A 97 5.17 0.73 -18.78
CA MET A 97 4.27 1.42 -19.71
C MET A 97 4.89 1.59 -21.09
N VAL A 98 6.16 2.02 -21.12
CA VAL A 98 6.89 2.27 -22.39
C VAL A 98 7.13 0.96 -23.14
N VAL A 99 7.60 -0.09 -22.48
CA VAL A 99 7.93 -1.36 -23.15
C VAL A 99 6.67 -2.02 -23.74
N PRO A 100 5.54 -2.16 -23.02
CA PRO A 100 4.29 -2.62 -23.61
C PRO A 100 3.85 -1.84 -24.83
N ALA A 101 3.81 -0.50 -24.74
CA ALA A 101 3.34 0.35 -25.83
C ALA A 101 4.19 0.19 -27.09
N LEU A 102 5.52 0.12 -26.94
CA LEU A 102 6.43 -0.11 -28.06
C LEU A 102 6.25 -1.50 -28.69
N LEU A 103 6.05 -2.55 -27.89
CA LEU A 103 5.79 -3.90 -28.39
C LEU A 103 4.45 -3.98 -29.14
N TYR A 104 3.42 -3.29 -28.63
CA TYR A 104 2.13 -3.20 -29.30
C TYR A 104 2.26 -2.50 -30.67
N LEU A 105 2.89 -1.33 -30.69
CA LEU A 105 3.08 -0.53 -31.90
C LEU A 105 3.98 -1.24 -32.93
N ALA A 106 4.96 -2.04 -32.49
CA ALA A 106 5.78 -2.82 -33.40
C ALA A 106 4.97 -3.82 -34.25
N LEU A 107 3.86 -4.34 -33.70
CA LEU A 107 2.95 -5.23 -34.42
C LEU A 107 1.82 -4.46 -35.13
N ASN A 108 1.35 -3.34 -34.57
CA ASN A 108 0.19 -2.58 -35.02
C ASN A 108 0.57 -1.10 -35.25
N HIS A 109 1.37 -0.81 -36.28
CA HIS A 109 1.86 0.54 -36.56
C HIS A 109 1.02 1.32 -37.59
N GLU A 110 0.13 0.64 -38.32
CA GLU A 110 -0.66 1.24 -39.39
C GLU A 110 -2.15 1.32 -39.06
N GLY A 111 -2.82 2.33 -39.63
CA GLY A 111 -4.27 2.48 -39.56
C GLY A 111 -4.82 2.73 -38.16
N GLU A 112 -6.10 2.39 -37.98
CA GLU A 112 -6.83 2.57 -36.72
C GLU A 112 -6.26 1.71 -35.58
N ALA A 113 -5.67 0.54 -35.91
CA ALA A 113 -5.03 -0.36 -34.95
C ALA A 113 -3.93 0.34 -34.13
N ALA A 114 -3.20 1.30 -34.70
CA ALA A 114 -2.15 2.04 -33.99
C ALA A 114 -2.68 2.87 -32.80
N ARG A 115 -3.97 3.26 -32.80
CA ARG A 115 -4.60 3.97 -31.67
C ARG A 115 -4.72 3.11 -30.41
N GLY A 116 -4.59 1.79 -30.53
CA GLY A 116 -4.72 0.84 -29.42
C GLY A 116 -3.55 0.75 -28.46
N TRP A 117 -2.46 1.51 -28.64
CA TRP A 117 -1.26 1.41 -27.79
C TRP A 117 -1.54 1.65 -26.30
N GLY A 118 -2.55 2.47 -25.98
CA GLY A 118 -2.98 2.72 -24.59
C GLY A 118 -3.58 1.48 -23.91
N VAL A 119 -4.09 0.49 -24.66
CA VAL A 119 -4.72 -0.71 -24.09
C VAL A 119 -3.75 -1.52 -23.21
N VAL A 120 -2.45 -1.43 -23.50
CA VAL A 120 -1.42 -2.26 -22.85
C VAL A 120 -0.66 -1.54 -21.72
N ILE A 121 -1.04 -0.32 -21.34
CA ILE A 121 -0.31 0.47 -20.33
C ILE A 121 -0.88 0.32 -18.92
N GLY A 122 -2.17 -0.01 -18.78
CA GLY A 122 -2.85 -0.08 -17.50
C GLY A 122 -2.67 -1.42 -16.78
N THR A 123 -2.83 -1.39 -15.45
CA THR A 123 -2.83 -2.58 -14.59
C THR A 123 -4.07 -2.53 -13.69
N ASP A 124 -4.87 -3.60 -13.66
CA ASP A 124 -6.00 -3.70 -12.74
C ASP A 124 -5.52 -4.09 -11.34
N THR A 125 -5.42 -3.10 -10.44
CA THR A 125 -4.97 -3.31 -9.06
C THR A 125 -5.80 -4.35 -8.32
N ALA A 126 -7.14 -4.36 -8.49
CA ALA A 126 -8.01 -5.26 -7.74
C ALA A 126 -7.79 -6.72 -8.18
N PHE A 127 -7.69 -6.94 -9.49
CA PHE A 127 -7.44 -8.26 -10.06
C PHE A 127 -6.00 -8.71 -9.76
N LEU A 128 -5.00 -7.83 -9.90
CA LEU A 128 -3.60 -8.07 -9.56
C LEU A 128 -3.45 -8.61 -8.13
N LEU A 129 -4.01 -7.91 -7.15
CA LEU A 129 -3.88 -8.28 -5.74
C LEU A 129 -4.70 -9.53 -5.39
N GLY A 130 -5.86 -9.69 -6.01
CA GLY A 130 -6.66 -10.92 -5.89
C GLY A 130 -5.90 -12.13 -6.42
N MET A 131 -5.27 -12.02 -7.59
CA MET A 131 -4.46 -13.10 -8.15
C MET A 131 -3.17 -13.33 -7.38
N LEU A 132 -2.53 -12.28 -6.85
CA LEU A 132 -1.39 -12.43 -5.96
C LEU A 132 -1.75 -13.27 -4.73
N ALA A 133 -2.95 -13.11 -4.18
CA ALA A 133 -3.42 -13.94 -3.07
C ALA A 133 -3.68 -15.41 -3.45
N LEU A 134 -3.92 -15.70 -4.72
CA LEU A 134 -4.21 -17.06 -5.22
C LEU A 134 -2.96 -17.80 -5.72
N VAL A 135 -2.07 -17.11 -6.44
CA VAL A 135 -0.90 -17.74 -7.09
C VAL A 135 0.45 -17.26 -6.57
N GLY A 136 0.46 -16.23 -5.71
CA GLY A 136 1.67 -15.69 -5.11
C GLY A 136 2.20 -16.50 -3.92
N PRO A 137 3.26 -16.01 -3.27
CA PRO A 137 3.81 -16.60 -2.05
C PRO A 137 2.78 -16.65 -0.91
N ALA A 138 2.92 -17.62 0.00
CA ALA A 138 2.02 -17.82 1.13
C ALA A 138 1.88 -16.57 2.02
N VAL A 139 2.98 -15.82 2.17
CA VAL A 139 3.00 -14.50 2.80
C VAL A 139 3.57 -13.51 1.79
N SER A 140 2.77 -12.52 1.40
CA SER A 140 3.10 -11.57 0.32
C SER A 140 2.99 -10.10 0.75
N THR A 141 3.05 -9.81 2.04
CA THR A 141 2.77 -8.49 2.60
C THR A 141 3.64 -7.38 1.99
N GLN A 142 4.96 -7.58 1.90
CA GLN A 142 5.86 -6.54 1.37
C GLN A 142 5.77 -6.44 -0.16
N LEU A 143 5.56 -7.56 -0.84
CA LEU A 143 5.31 -7.57 -2.29
C LEU A 143 3.99 -6.86 -2.64
N ARG A 144 2.96 -7.00 -1.82
CA ARG A 144 1.70 -6.27 -1.98
C ARG A 144 1.88 -4.77 -1.87
N VAL A 145 2.62 -4.30 -0.86
CA VAL A 145 2.92 -2.87 -0.69
C VAL A 145 3.69 -2.35 -1.91
N PHE A 146 4.68 -3.10 -2.39
CA PHE A 146 5.41 -2.76 -3.61
C PHE A 146 4.49 -2.62 -4.82
N LEU A 147 3.62 -3.61 -5.05
CA LEU A 147 2.72 -3.64 -6.20
C LEU A 147 1.64 -2.55 -6.12
N LEU A 148 1.10 -2.27 -4.93
CA LEU A 148 0.18 -1.14 -4.71
C LEU A 148 0.82 0.19 -5.09
N THR A 149 2.07 0.40 -4.69
CA THR A 149 2.82 1.63 -5.01
C THR A 149 3.05 1.74 -6.52
N LEU A 150 3.38 0.62 -7.17
CA LEU A 150 3.59 0.56 -8.62
C LEU A 150 2.28 0.86 -9.38
N THR A 151 1.17 0.22 -9.00
CA THR A 151 -0.10 0.42 -9.72
C THR A 151 -0.68 1.80 -9.52
N VAL A 152 -0.44 2.44 -8.38
CA VAL A 152 -0.76 3.86 -8.15
C VAL A 152 -0.10 4.76 -9.21
N ILE A 153 1.15 4.49 -9.57
CA ILE A 153 1.87 5.24 -10.61
C ILE A 153 1.27 4.95 -12.00
N ASP A 154 1.03 3.66 -12.30
CA ASP A 154 0.41 3.23 -13.55
C ASP A 154 -0.97 3.88 -13.74
N ASP A 155 -1.81 3.93 -12.71
CA ASP A 155 -3.18 4.45 -12.79
C ASP A 155 -3.21 5.96 -13.09
N VAL A 156 -2.35 6.74 -12.43
CA VAL A 156 -2.25 8.19 -12.67
C VAL A 156 -1.83 8.47 -14.12
N VAL A 157 -0.84 7.72 -14.62
CA VAL A 157 -0.36 7.89 -15.99
C VAL A 157 -1.42 7.39 -16.98
N ALA A 158 -2.08 6.27 -16.72
CA ALA A 158 -3.14 5.74 -17.59
C ALA A 158 -4.30 6.73 -17.74
N VAL A 159 -4.78 7.34 -16.65
CA VAL A 159 -5.83 8.38 -16.72
C VAL A 159 -5.35 9.62 -17.48
N THR A 160 -4.09 10.00 -17.29
CA THR A 160 -3.51 11.13 -18.02
C THR A 160 -3.45 10.85 -19.53
N VAL A 161 -3.07 9.62 -19.91
CA VAL A 161 -3.06 9.18 -21.31
C VAL A 161 -4.46 9.15 -21.89
N ILE A 162 -5.46 8.64 -21.16
CA ILE A 162 -6.88 8.69 -21.56
C ILE A 162 -7.29 10.13 -21.91
N GLY A 163 -6.95 11.09 -21.06
CA GLY A 163 -7.31 12.48 -21.25
C GLY A 163 -6.60 13.23 -22.37
N VAL A 164 -5.36 12.85 -22.68
CA VAL A 164 -4.55 13.57 -23.66
C VAL A 164 -4.62 12.90 -25.03
N ALA A 165 -4.62 11.57 -25.08
CA ALA A 165 -4.53 10.81 -26.34
C ALA A 165 -5.90 10.43 -26.94
N TYR A 166 -6.96 10.37 -26.12
CA TYR A 166 -8.29 9.90 -26.54
C TYR A 166 -9.39 10.95 -26.35
N THR A 167 -9.03 12.24 -26.36
CA THR A 167 -9.98 13.35 -26.30
C THR A 167 -10.03 14.07 -27.65
N ASP A 168 -11.19 14.03 -28.31
CA ASP A 168 -11.34 14.55 -29.68
C ASP A 168 -11.71 16.05 -29.74
N SER A 169 -12.50 16.54 -28.78
CA SER A 169 -12.94 17.95 -28.76
C SER A 169 -13.08 18.49 -27.33
N LEU A 170 -12.79 19.78 -27.15
CA LEU A 170 -12.84 20.44 -25.85
C LEU A 170 -13.75 21.67 -25.88
N HIS A 171 -14.77 21.67 -25.02
CA HIS A 171 -15.66 22.82 -24.84
C HIS A 171 -15.20 23.69 -23.67
N ALA A 172 -14.65 24.87 -23.98
CA ALA A 172 -14.06 25.78 -23.00
C ALA A 172 -15.01 26.16 -21.84
N GLY A 173 -16.30 26.37 -22.12
CA GLY A 173 -17.28 26.72 -21.08
C GLY A 173 -17.45 25.63 -20.03
N ALA A 174 -17.50 24.37 -20.46
CA ALA A 174 -17.61 23.23 -19.55
C ALA A 174 -16.30 22.98 -18.80
N LEU A 175 -15.13 23.23 -19.41
CA LEU A 175 -13.84 23.17 -18.71
C LEU A 175 -13.71 24.19 -17.57
N VAL A 176 -14.28 25.40 -17.74
CA VAL A 176 -14.34 26.38 -16.65
C VAL A 176 -15.17 25.87 -15.48
N ALA A 177 -16.29 25.19 -15.75
CA ALA A 177 -17.10 24.57 -14.70
C ALA A 177 -16.37 23.44 -13.97
N VAL A 178 -15.60 22.60 -14.69
CA VAL A 178 -14.71 21.59 -14.08
C VAL A 178 -13.69 22.28 -13.17
N ALA A 179 -12.97 23.29 -13.67
CA ALA A 179 -11.96 24.01 -12.91
C ALA A 179 -12.54 24.70 -11.66
N ALA A 180 -13.74 25.29 -11.76
CA ALA A 180 -14.44 25.91 -10.65
C ALA A 180 -14.84 24.88 -9.57
N ALA A 181 -15.31 23.70 -9.97
CA ALA A 181 -15.65 22.62 -9.04
C ALA A 181 -14.41 22.11 -8.28
N LEU A 182 -13.29 21.88 -8.99
CA LEU A 182 -12.02 21.48 -8.40
C LEU A 182 -11.46 22.58 -7.46
N ALA A 183 -11.54 23.86 -7.86
CA ALA A 183 -11.17 24.97 -6.99
C ALA A 183 -12.04 25.02 -5.73
N GLY A 184 -13.33 24.70 -5.84
CA GLY A 184 -14.24 24.53 -4.71
C GLY A 184 -13.75 23.48 -3.70
N ILE A 185 -13.22 22.36 -4.18
CA ILE A 185 -12.67 21.29 -3.32
C ILE A 185 -11.47 21.83 -2.52
N VAL A 186 -10.57 22.56 -3.20
CA VAL A 186 -9.42 23.20 -2.55
C VAL A 186 -9.86 24.24 -1.51
N VAL A 187 -10.93 25.00 -1.79
CA VAL A 187 -11.48 25.98 -0.83
C VAL A 187 -12.08 25.30 0.39
N LEU A 188 -12.76 24.15 0.23
CA LEU A 188 -13.28 23.37 1.36
C LEU A 188 -12.15 22.83 2.24
N ASP A 189 -11.07 22.33 1.61
CA ASP A 189 -9.88 21.86 2.31
C ASP A 189 -9.23 22.99 3.14
N ARG A 190 -9.00 24.16 2.53
CA ARG A 190 -8.44 25.33 3.23
C ARG A 190 -9.30 25.83 4.40
N ARG A 191 -10.60 25.56 4.38
CA ARG A 191 -11.51 25.87 5.50
C ARG A 191 -11.65 24.73 6.50
N SER A 192 -10.84 23.68 6.37
CA SER A 192 -10.86 22.48 7.19
C SER A 192 -12.26 21.87 7.30
N ALA A 193 -13.00 21.87 6.18
CA ALA A 193 -14.34 21.34 6.14
C ALA A 193 -14.31 19.81 6.36
N TRP A 194 -14.79 19.37 7.51
CA TRP A 194 -14.76 17.96 7.90
C TRP A 194 -15.93 17.14 7.33
N ARG A 195 -16.98 17.78 6.79
CA ARG A 195 -18.18 17.07 6.27
C ARG A 195 -17.93 16.59 4.83
N SER A 196 -18.24 15.33 4.55
CA SER A 196 -18.06 14.73 3.21
C SER A 196 -19.06 15.23 2.16
N GLY A 197 -20.27 15.64 2.55
CA GLY A 197 -21.35 16.03 1.62
C GLY A 197 -20.97 17.13 0.60
N PRO A 198 -20.40 18.26 1.04
CA PRO A 198 -19.96 19.31 0.11
C PRO A 198 -18.92 18.85 -0.92
N TYR A 199 -17.99 17.96 -0.55
CA TYR A 199 -17.03 17.39 -1.50
C TYR A 199 -17.74 16.52 -2.54
N ILE A 200 -18.68 15.67 -2.12
CA ILE A 200 -19.48 14.83 -3.04
C ILE A 200 -20.21 15.70 -4.05
N ALA A 201 -20.85 16.79 -3.60
CA ALA A 201 -21.56 17.69 -4.49
C ALA A 201 -20.64 18.30 -5.56
N LEU A 202 -19.43 18.72 -5.17
CA LEU A 202 -18.44 19.26 -6.12
C LEU A 202 -17.89 18.21 -7.09
N VAL A 203 -17.67 16.97 -6.62
CA VAL A 203 -17.26 15.85 -7.49
C VAL A 203 -18.34 15.57 -8.54
N VAL A 204 -19.62 15.54 -8.14
CA VAL A 204 -20.74 15.36 -9.07
C VAL A 204 -20.83 16.50 -10.09
N VAL A 205 -20.62 17.75 -9.66
CA VAL A 205 -20.58 18.91 -10.58
C VAL A 205 -19.40 18.78 -11.55
N ALA A 206 -18.21 18.41 -11.08
CA ALA A 206 -17.03 18.21 -11.93
C ALA A 206 -17.29 17.10 -12.97
N TRP A 207 -17.89 15.99 -12.55
CA TRP A 207 -18.28 14.90 -13.43
C TRP A 207 -19.28 15.33 -14.52
N LEU A 208 -20.40 15.94 -14.12
CA LEU A 208 -21.40 16.42 -15.07
C LEU A 208 -20.78 17.42 -16.06
N ALA A 209 -19.92 18.33 -15.57
CA ALA A 209 -19.20 19.27 -16.42
C ALA A 209 -18.24 18.55 -17.39
N THR A 210 -17.57 17.47 -16.97
CA THR A 210 -16.70 16.71 -17.88
C THR A 210 -17.46 16.09 -19.05
N VAL A 211 -18.65 15.52 -18.79
CA VAL A 211 -19.49 14.92 -19.82
C VAL A 211 -19.85 15.93 -20.93
N TYR A 212 -20.09 17.19 -20.58
CA TYR A 212 -20.33 18.26 -21.57
C TYR A 212 -19.07 18.89 -22.15
N SER A 213 -17.90 18.63 -21.56
CA SER A 213 -16.63 19.25 -21.97
C SER A 213 -15.89 18.49 -23.06
N GLY A 214 -16.26 17.22 -23.30
CA GLY A 214 -15.49 16.28 -24.12
C GLY A 214 -14.28 15.67 -23.41
N LEU A 215 -13.92 16.18 -22.21
CA LEU A 215 -12.93 15.56 -21.34
C LEU A 215 -13.48 14.27 -20.72
N HIS A 216 -12.67 13.21 -20.69
CA HIS A 216 -13.09 11.94 -20.11
C HIS A 216 -13.42 12.06 -18.62
N ALA A 217 -14.56 11.49 -18.22
CA ALA A 217 -15.12 11.55 -16.87
C ALA A 217 -14.15 11.04 -15.76
N SER A 218 -13.36 10.02 -16.09
CA SER A 218 -12.29 9.47 -15.23
C SER A 218 -11.32 10.50 -14.68
N ILE A 219 -10.99 11.54 -15.45
CA ILE A 219 -10.03 12.58 -15.03
C ILE A 219 -10.63 13.44 -13.93
N ALA A 220 -11.93 13.76 -14.02
CA ALA A 220 -12.61 14.49 -12.95
C ALA A 220 -12.57 13.70 -11.64
N GLY A 221 -12.85 12.40 -11.69
CA GLY A 221 -12.73 11.51 -10.53
C GLY A 221 -11.31 11.56 -9.95
N MET A 222 -10.31 11.27 -10.80
CA MET A 222 -8.90 11.22 -10.43
C MET A 222 -8.40 12.52 -9.78
N LEU A 223 -8.62 13.66 -10.44
CA LEU A 223 -8.19 14.97 -9.95
C LEU A 223 -8.94 15.37 -8.68
N ALA A 224 -10.25 15.12 -8.61
CA ALA A 224 -11.01 15.42 -7.41
C ALA A 224 -10.53 14.61 -6.21
N GLY A 225 -10.23 13.32 -6.39
CA GLY A 225 -9.65 12.47 -5.34
C GLY A 225 -8.28 12.96 -4.90
N LEU A 226 -7.43 13.37 -5.85
CA LEU A 226 -6.08 13.90 -5.57
C LEU A 226 -6.10 15.17 -4.71
N LEU A 227 -7.16 15.97 -4.84
CA LEU A 227 -7.33 17.23 -4.10
C LEU A 227 -7.93 17.05 -2.69
N ILE A 228 -8.40 15.86 -2.32
CA ILE A 228 -8.97 15.62 -0.98
C ILE A 228 -7.85 15.35 0.04
N PRO A 229 -7.78 16.13 1.13
CA PRO A 229 -6.67 16.04 2.09
C PRO A 229 -6.57 14.67 2.77
N ALA A 230 -5.37 14.10 2.71
CA ALA A 230 -4.95 12.95 3.51
C ALA A 230 -3.94 13.44 4.55
N THR A 231 -4.22 13.17 5.82
CA THR A 231 -3.39 13.60 6.96
C THR A 231 -3.43 12.52 8.02
N GLU A 232 -2.29 12.31 8.70
CA GLU A 232 -2.26 11.44 9.87
C GLU A 232 -3.07 12.04 11.04
N PRO A 233 -3.75 11.19 11.83
CA PRO A 233 -4.38 11.61 13.08
C PRO A 233 -3.36 12.22 14.04
N GLN A 234 -3.57 13.47 14.44
CA GLN A 234 -2.69 14.11 15.44
C GLN A 234 -2.93 13.50 16.83
N ARG A 235 -1.84 13.25 17.58
CA ARG A 235 -1.90 12.70 18.95
C ARG A 235 -2.87 13.45 19.86
N SER A 236 -2.80 14.78 19.85
CA SER A 236 -3.70 15.65 20.64
C SER A 236 -5.19 15.44 20.32
N GLN A 237 -5.53 15.14 19.07
CA GLN A 237 -6.90 14.86 18.64
C GLN A 237 -7.38 13.48 19.08
N VAL A 238 -6.47 12.49 19.07
CA VAL A 238 -6.75 11.12 19.54
C VAL A 238 -6.97 11.13 21.06
N GLU A 239 -6.12 11.82 21.81
CA GLU A 239 -6.24 11.97 23.26
C GLU A 239 -7.51 12.73 23.65
N ALA A 240 -7.82 13.83 22.95
CA ALA A 240 -9.07 14.56 23.16
C ALA A 240 -10.29 13.66 22.88
N ALA A 241 -10.25 12.82 21.85
CA ALA A 241 -11.33 11.86 21.57
C ALA A 241 -11.48 10.81 22.66
N ALA A 242 -10.37 10.29 23.21
CA ALA A 242 -10.38 9.36 24.34
C ALA A 242 -11.01 9.99 25.60
N GLN A 243 -10.68 11.26 25.89
CA GLN A 243 -11.28 12.01 26.98
C GLN A 243 -12.80 12.18 26.80
N GLN A 244 -13.26 12.53 25.60
CA GLN A 244 -14.70 12.62 25.29
C GLN A 244 -15.43 11.28 25.43
N PHE A 245 -14.76 10.17 25.09
CA PHE A 245 -15.32 8.84 25.31
C PHE A 245 -15.41 8.51 26.81
N HIS A 246 -14.41 8.91 27.60
CA HIS A 246 -14.44 8.76 29.05
C HIS A 246 -15.64 9.49 29.69
N VAL A 247 -15.90 10.73 29.26
CA VAL A 247 -17.07 11.52 29.72
C VAL A 247 -18.39 10.84 29.33
N PHE A 248 -18.50 10.34 28.10
CA PHE A 248 -19.68 9.57 27.66
C PHE A 248 -19.88 8.30 28.48
N ARG A 249 -18.79 7.58 28.82
CA ARG A 249 -18.86 6.38 29.67
C ARG A 249 -19.39 6.69 31.07
N GLN A 250 -19.04 7.85 31.63
CA GLN A 250 -19.54 8.29 32.93
C GLN A 250 -21.01 8.76 32.87
N SER A 251 -21.44 9.29 31.72
CA SER A 251 -22.82 9.77 31.52
C SER A 251 -23.29 9.50 30.08
N PRO A 252 -23.98 8.37 29.81
CA PRO A 252 -24.33 7.95 28.45
C PRO A 252 -25.57 8.70 27.91
N LEU A 253 -25.45 10.03 27.79
CA LEU A 253 -26.52 10.90 27.29
C LEU A 253 -26.47 11.01 25.74
N PRO A 254 -27.62 11.14 25.06
CA PRO A 254 -27.67 11.29 23.59
C PRO A 254 -26.84 12.47 23.04
N GLY A 255 -26.79 13.58 23.79
CA GLY A 255 -25.97 14.74 23.42
C GLY A 255 -24.48 14.46 23.46
N LEU A 256 -24.01 13.72 24.48
CA LEU A 256 -22.62 13.29 24.62
C LEU A 256 -22.27 12.27 23.55
N GLN A 257 -23.15 11.30 23.28
CA GLN A 257 -22.95 10.34 22.19
C GLN A 257 -22.70 11.06 20.84
N ARG A 258 -23.52 12.06 20.49
CA ARG A 258 -23.35 12.82 19.24
C ARG A 258 -22.03 13.59 19.21
N ARG A 259 -21.63 14.23 20.33
CA ARG A 259 -20.36 14.96 20.44
C ARG A 259 -19.16 14.02 20.34
N THR A 260 -19.13 12.94 21.12
CA THR A 260 -18.08 11.93 21.08
C THR A 260 -17.94 11.33 19.69
N ARG A 261 -19.06 10.99 19.03
CA ARG A 261 -19.04 10.50 17.64
C ARG A 261 -18.49 11.55 16.67
N ALA A 262 -18.87 12.82 16.81
CA ALA A 262 -18.36 13.90 15.97
C ALA A 262 -16.86 14.13 16.17
N HIS A 263 -16.35 14.07 17.41
CA HIS A 263 -14.93 14.17 17.70
C HIS A 263 -14.14 13.00 17.11
N LEU A 264 -14.58 11.76 17.35
CA LEU A 264 -13.96 10.57 16.77
C LEU A 264 -13.90 10.62 15.24
N THR A 265 -14.97 11.10 14.60
CA THR A 265 -15.03 11.21 13.12
C THR A 265 -14.06 12.26 12.58
N ARG A 266 -13.76 13.31 13.35
CA ARG A 266 -12.84 14.39 12.95
C ARG A 266 -11.36 13.99 13.09
N THR A 267 -11.05 13.03 13.95
CA THR A 267 -9.69 12.49 14.13
C THR A 267 -9.20 11.76 12.88
N ILE A 268 -10.10 11.22 12.06
CA ILE A 268 -9.80 10.52 10.81
C ILE A 268 -9.96 11.51 9.64
N SER A 269 -9.01 11.51 8.71
CA SER A 269 -9.03 12.43 7.56
C SER A 269 -10.25 12.22 6.66
N VAL A 270 -10.64 13.26 5.91
CA VAL A 270 -11.76 13.15 4.95
C VAL A 270 -11.47 12.09 3.89
N ASN A 271 -10.22 12.02 3.43
CA ASN A 271 -9.73 11.04 2.47
C ASN A 271 -9.94 9.60 2.98
N GLU A 272 -9.42 9.25 4.16
CA GLU A 272 -9.53 7.90 4.71
C GLU A 272 -10.98 7.47 4.92
N ARG A 273 -11.86 8.39 5.34
CA ARG A 273 -13.30 8.09 5.47
C ARG A 273 -13.94 7.79 4.12
N PHE A 274 -13.58 8.54 3.07
CA PHE A 274 -14.05 8.22 1.73
C PHE A 274 -13.55 6.85 1.27
N GLN A 275 -12.25 6.56 1.42
CA GLN A 275 -11.68 5.26 1.10
C GLN A 275 -12.41 4.13 1.83
N ALA A 276 -12.59 4.23 3.15
CA ALA A 276 -13.28 3.23 3.95
C ALA A 276 -14.73 3.00 3.49
N SER A 277 -15.43 4.05 3.07
CA SER A 277 -16.83 3.95 2.60
C SER A 277 -16.96 3.46 1.16
N LEU A 278 -16.02 3.83 0.27
CA LEU A 278 -16.12 3.58 -1.16
C LEU A 278 -15.38 2.31 -1.59
N HIS A 279 -14.37 1.85 -0.85
CA HIS A 279 -13.58 0.68 -1.25
C HIS A 279 -14.47 -0.57 -1.40
N GLY A 280 -15.36 -0.82 -0.44
CA GLY A 280 -16.29 -1.95 -0.53
C GLY A 280 -17.25 -1.84 -1.71
N VAL A 281 -17.89 -0.69 -1.89
CA VAL A 281 -18.84 -0.46 -3.00
C VAL A 281 -18.13 -0.57 -4.35
N THR A 282 -16.93 -0.03 -4.46
CA THR A 282 -16.18 -0.02 -5.71
C THR A 282 -15.75 -1.43 -6.10
N SER A 283 -15.15 -2.17 -5.17
CA SER A 283 -14.62 -3.51 -5.40
C SER A 283 -15.71 -4.58 -5.62
N TYR A 284 -16.89 -4.44 -5.00
CA TYR A 284 -17.97 -5.43 -5.10
C TYR A 284 -19.12 -5.06 -6.05
N VAL A 285 -19.26 -3.78 -6.41
CA VAL A 285 -20.37 -3.32 -7.27
C VAL A 285 -19.84 -2.67 -8.54
N VAL A 286 -19.07 -1.59 -8.42
CA VAL A 286 -18.63 -0.80 -9.58
C VAL A 286 -17.80 -1.63 -10.54
N VAL A 287 -16.71 -2.24 -10.05
CA VAL A 287 -15.75 -2.96 -10.90
C VAL A 287 -16.36 -4.24 -11.51
N PRO A 288 -17.09 -5.09 -10.76
CA PRO A 288 -17.78 -6.23 -11.36
C PRO A 288 -18.88 -5.84 -12.35
N LEU A 289 -19.65 -4.78 -12.09
CA LEU A 289 -20.67 -4.30 -13.02
C LEU A 289 -20.05 -3.74 -14.30
N PHE A 290 -18.96 -2.98 -14.17
CA PHE A 290 -18.17 -2.50 -15.30
C PHE A 290 -17.66 -3.66 -16.16
N ALA A 291 -17.06 -4.68 -15.54
CA ALA A 291 -16.59 -5.87 -16.23
C ALA A 291 -17.74 -6.63 -16.92
N PHE A 292 -18.90 -6.70 -16.27
CA PHE A 292 -20.08 -7.34 -16.83
C PHE A 292 -20.61 -6.61 -18.08
N ALA A 293 -20.47 -5.29 -18.14
CA ALA A 293 -20.81 -4.47 -19.31
C ALA A 293 -19.78 -4.56 -20.45
N ASN A 294 -18.49 -4.58 -20.12
CA ASN A 294 -17.42 -4.34 -21.10
C ASN A 294 -16.70 -5.63 -21.58
N ALA A 295 -16.83 -6.75 -20.85
CA ALA A 295 -16.16 -8.00 -21.23
C ALA A 295 -17.01 -8.91 -22.12
N GLY A 296 -18.30 -8.60 -22.31
CA GLY A 296 -19.23 -9.46 -23.05
C GLY A 296 -19.03 -9.35 -24.55
N VAL A 297 -18.28 -10.31 -25.12
CA VAL A 297 -18.06 -10.44 -26.55
C VAL A 297 -18.72 -11.72 -27.07
N ASP A 298 -19.37 -11.64 -28.24
CA ASP A 298 -19.94 -12.81 -28.91
C ASP A 298 -18.84 -13.63 -29.60
N LEU A 299 -18.53 -14.80 -29.05
CA LEU A 299 -17.47 -15.69 -29.55
C LEU A 299 -17.97 -16.76 -30.55
N ARG A 300 -19.23 -16.69 -30.99
CA ARG A 300 -19.83 -17.67 -31.92
C ARG A 300 -19.29 -17.55 -33.34
N GLY A 301 -19.59 -18.53 -34.20
CA GLY A 301 -19.43 -18.38 -35.66
C GLY A 301 -17.99 -18.34 -36.18
N GLY A 302 -16.99 -18.82 -35.43
CA GLY A 302 -15.58 -18.80 -35.87
C GLY A 302 -14.80 -17.55 -35.47
N VAL A 303 -15.47 -16.59 -34.83
CA VAL A 303 -14.91 -15.34 -34.29
C VAL A 303 -13.66 -15.55 -33.44
N LEU A 304 -13.62 -16.60 -32.61
CA LEU A 304 -12.44 -16.89 -31.81
C LEU A 304 -11.22 -17.23 -32.68
N ALA A 305 -11.41 -17.98 -33.77
CA ALA A 305 -10.33 -18.32 -34.69
C ALA A 305 -9.84 -17.09 -35.46
N GLU A 306 -10.76 -16.20 -35.86
CA GLU A 306 -10.42 -14.91 -36.47
C GLU A 306 -9.63 -14.02 -35.51
N ALA A 307 -10.10 -13.86 -34.27
CA ALA A 307 -9.42 -13.08 -33.25
C ALA A 307 -8.02 -13.63 -32.96
N MET A 308 -7.84 -14.96 -32.95
CA MET A 308 -6.52 -15.58 -32.81
C MET A 308 -5.59 -15.35 -34.01
N GLY A 309 -6.12 -15.03 -35.19
CA GLY A 309 -5.34 -14.61 -36.35
C GLY A 309 -5.03 -13.11 -36.39
N SER A 310 -5.65 -12.32 -35.52
CA SER A 310 -5.56 -10.87 -35.54
C SER A 310 -4.25 -10.35 -34.91
N PRO A 311 -3.55 -9.42 -35.56
CA PRO A 311 -2.35 -8.78 -35.01
C PRO A 311 -2.69 -7.90 -33.79
N VAL A 312 -3.93 -7.41 -33.65
CA VAL A 312 -4.37 -6.63 -32.49
C VAL A 312 -4.40 -7.50 -31.24
N THR A 313 -5.01 -8.69 -31.32
CA THR A 313 -5.07 -9.66 -30.21
C THR A 313 -3.68 -9.97 -29.68
N TRP A 314 -2.75 -10.34 -30.57
CA TRP A 314 -1.39 -10.67 -30.17
C TRP A 314 -0.56 -9.45 -29.77
N GLY A 315 -0.83 -8.28 -30.34
CA GLY A 315 -0.25 -7.01 -29.88
C GLY A 315 -0.63 -6.72 -28.43
N VAL A 316 -1.91 -6.87 -28.08
CA VAL A 316 -2.40 -6.71 -26.71
C VAL A 316 -1.76 -7.75 -25.77
N VAL A 317 -1.77 -9.03 -26.15
CA VAL A 317 -1.19 -10.11 -25.35
C VAL A 317 0.31 -9.89 -25.15
N LEU A 318 1.06 -9.56 -26.20
CA LEU A 318 2.50 -9.33 -26.13
C LEU A 318 2.83 -8.11 -25.27
N GLY A 319 2.10 -7.00 -25.44
CA GLY A 319 2.28 -5.79 -24.64
C GLY A 319 1.99 -6.04 -23.16
N LEU A 320 0.82 -6.61 -22.84
CA LEU A 320 0.41 -6.87 -21.46
C LEU A 320 1.22 -7.97 -20.78
N VAL A 321 1.47 -9.11 -21.43
CA VAL A 321 2.17 -10.23 -20.77
C VAL A 321 3.67 -10.00 -20.81
N VAL A 322 4.26 -9.89 -22.00
CA VAL A 322 5.72 -9.83 -22.16
C VAL A 322 6.22 -8.44 -21.84
N GLY A 323 5.56 -7.40 -22.35
CA GLY A 323 5.95 -6.01 -22.15
C GLY A 323 5.95 -5.60 -20.68
N LYS A 324 4.87 -5.88 -19.92
CA LYS A 324 4.82 -5.54 -18.49
C LYS A 324 5.85 -6.33 -17.69
N THR A 325 5.96 -7.63 -17.94
CA THR A 325 6.92 -8.49 -17.22
C THR A 325 8.35 -7.97 -17.42
N LEU A 326 8.75 -7.70 -18.68
CA LEU A 326 10.09 -7.22 -19.00
C LEU A 326 10.30 -5.78 -18.54
N GLY A 327 9.35 -4.88 -18.80
CA GLY A 327 9.45 -3.46 -18.48
C GLY A 327 9.58 -3.20 -16.99
N ILE A 328 8.70 -3.80 -16.18
CA ILE A 328 8.71 -3.66 -14.72
C ILE A 328 9.96 -4.29 -14.12
N SER A 329 10.31 -5.51 -14.54
CA SER A 329 11.49 -6.21 -14.01
C SER A 329 12.78 -5.48 -14.37
N ALA A 330 12.93 -5.05 -15.63
CA ALA A 330 14.11 -4.32 -16.09
C ALA A 330 14.22 -2.96 -15.40
N GLY A 331 13.11 -2.21 -15.27
CA GLY A 331 13.09 -0.94 -14.56
C GLY A 331 13.49 -1.08 -13.09
N ALA A 332 12.93 -2.07 -12.39
CA ALA A 332 13.28 -2.35 -10.99
C ALA A 332 14.74 -2.77 -10.82
N TYR A 333 15.26 -3.61 -11.71
CA TYR A 333 16.66 -4.06 -11.65
C TYR A 333 17.66 -2.98 -12.05
N ALA A 334 17.34 -2.16 -13.05
CA ALA A 334 18.15 -1.02 -13.42
C ALA A 334 18.24 -0.03 -12.25
N ALA A 335 17.10 0.29 -11.61
CA ALA A 335 17.05 1.19 -10.46
C ALA A 335 17.93 0.72 -9.29
N THR A 336 17.85 -0.58 -8.96
CA THR A 336 18.64 -1.16 -7.87
C THR A 336 20.13 -1.28 -8.22
N ARG A 337 20.48 -1.69 -9.44
CA ARG A 337 21.88 -1.78 -9.89
C ARG A 337 22.57 -0.43 -10.01
N LEU A 338 21.85 0.61 -10.40
CA LEU A 338 22.37 1.98 -10.48
C LEU A 338 22.45 2.67 -9.11
N GLY A 339 22.11 1.98 -8.02
CA GLY A 339 22.11 2.55 -6.67
C GLY A 339 21.07 3.65 -6.46
N LEU A 340 20.05 3.73 -7.32
CA LEU A 340 19.03 4.78 -7.25
C LEU A 340 18.04 4.54 -6.10
N GLY A 341 17.85 3.29 -5.69
CA GLY A 341 17.02 2.89 -4.54
C GLY A 341 17.14 1.40 -4.23
N ARG A 342 16.37 0.94 -3.23
CA ARG A 342 16.33 -0.47 -2.80
C ARG A 342 14.90 -1.01 -2.94
N LEU A 343 14.77 -2.31 -3.25
CA LEU A 343 13.47 -2.98 -3.16
C LEU A 343 12.99 -3.01 -1.71
N PRO A 344 11.67 -3.09 -1.46
CA PRO A 344 11.15 -3.28 -0.11
C PRO A 344 11.77 -4.51 0.55
N GLN A 345 12.08 -4.41 1.84
CA GLN A 345 12.65 -5.52 2.60
C GLN A 345 11.77 -6.76 2.50
N GLY A 346 12.38 -7.93 2.31
CA GLY A 346 11.65 -9.18 2.05
C GLY A 346 11.27 -9.42 0.58
N VAL A 347 11.34 -8.39 -0.28
CA VAL A 347 11.05 -8.54 -1.71
C VAL A 347 12.33 -8.82 -2.49
N GLY A 348 12.59 -10.11 -2.72
CA GLY A 348 13.64 -10.57 -3.63
C GLY A 348 13.33 -10.35 -5.12
N SER A 349 14.35 -10.53 -5.97
CA SER A 349 14.28 -10.37 -7.43
C SER A 349 13.23 -11.28 -8.10
N GLY A 350 13.14 -12.55 -7.70
CA GLY A 350 12.14 -13.48 -8.22
C GLY A 350 10.70 -13.05 -7.89
N HIS A 351 10.49 -12.43 -6.72
CA HIS A 351 9.20 -11.84 -6.37
C HIS A 351 8.82 -10.68 -7.29
N VAL A 352 9.79 -9.84 -7.67
CA VAL A 352 9.57 -8.74 -8.63
C VAL A 352 9.13 -9.29 -9.98
N VAL A 353 9.77 -10.35 -10.50
CA VAL A 353 9.38 -10.95 -11.79
C VAL A 353 7.96 -11.53 -11.72
N GLY A 354 7.63 -12.24 -10.64
CA GLY A 354 6.27 -12.77 -10.45
C GLY A 354 5.22 -11.67 -10.33
N GLY A 355 5.51 -10.61 -9.58
CA GLY A 355 4.64 -9.43 -9.48
C GLY A 355 4.50 -8.67 -10.79
N ALA A 356 5.59 -8.53 -11.55
CA ALA A 356 5.62 -7.91 -12.88
C ALA A 356 4.76 -8.69 -13.89
N ALA A 357 4.82 -10.03 -13.84
CA ALA A 357 3.96 -10.89 -14.66
C ALA A 357 2.48 -10.70 -14.33
N LEU A 358 2.12 -10.68 -13.04
CA LEU A 358 0.74 -10.42 -12.65
C LEU A 358 0.29 -8.98 -12.99
N SER A 359 1.21 -8.02 -13.07
CA SER A 359 0.89 -6.64 -13.48
C SER A 359 0.50 -6.56 -14.98
N GLY A 360 0.67 -7.64 -15.74
CA GLY A 360 0.10 -7.79 -17.08
C GLY A 360 -1.43 -7.93 -17.11
N ILE A 361 -2.09 -8.04 -15.96
CA ILE A 361 -3.55 -8.10 -15.86
C ILE A 361 -4.11 -6.67 -16.00
N GLY A 362 -4.26 -6.18 -17.22
CA GLY A 362 -4.79 -4.82 -17.50
C GLY A 362 -6.32 -4.69 -17.37
N PHE A 363 -7.02 -5.82 -17.48
CA PHE A 363 -8.49 -6.01 -17.42
C PHE A 363 -9.35 -4.74 -17.45
N THR A 364 -9.71 -4.14 -16.32
CA THR A 364 -10.65 -2.99 -16.27
C THR A 364 -10.19 -1.78 -17.09
N VAL A 365 -8.99 -1.28 -16.82
CA VAL A 365 -8.45 -0.09 -17.52
C VAL A 365 -8.21 -0.41 -19.00
N ALA A 366 -7.74 -1.62 -19.31
CA ALA A 366 -7.56 -2.05 -20.69
C ALA A 366 -8.89 -2.11 -21.46
N LEU A 367 -9.96 -2.67 -20.87
CA LEU A 367 -11.29 -2.73 -21.48
C LEU A 367 -11.91 -1.33 -21.66
N LEU A 368 -11.65 -0.40 -20.73
CA LEU A 368 -12.06 0.99 -20.89
C LEU A 368 -11.37 1.61 -22.11
N ILE A 369 -10.04 1.48 -22.21
CA ILE A 369 -9.28 2.09 -23.31
C ILE A 369 -9.64 1.45 -24.66
N VAL A 370 -9.99 0.16 -24.69
CA VAL A 370 -10.46 -0.49 -25.93
C VAL A 370 -11.67 0.23 -26.54
N HIS A 371 -12.64 0.66 -25.72
CA HIS A 371 -13.82 1.38 -26.19
C HIS A 371 -13.53 2.83 -26.58
N LEU A 372 -12.42 3.40 -26.10
CA LEU A 372 -11.97 4.75 -26.47
C LEU A 372 -11.06 4.75 -27.70
N ALA A 373 -10.37 3.63 -27.95
CA ALA A 373 -9.35 3.54 -28.99
C ALA A 373 -9.89 3.11 -30.35
N PHE A 374 -10.97 2.32 -30.38
CA PHE A 374 -11.50 1.70 -31.58
C PHE A 374 -12.97 2.02 -31.80
N ASP A 375 -13.26 2.61 -32.96
CA ASP A 375 -14.63 2.78 -33.45
C ASP A 375 -15.10 1.49 -34.14
N ASP A 376 -14.18 0.75 -34.79
CA ASP A 376 -14.43 -0.52 -35.45
C ASP A 376 -14.72 -1.66 -34.44
N GLU A 377 -15.86 -2.35 -34.63
CA GLU A 377 -16.30 -3.44 -33.76
C GLU A 377 -15.36 -4.66 -33.82
N ALA A 378 -14.78 -4.97 -34.97
CA ALA A 378 -13.88 -6.13 -35.10
C ALA A 378 -12.56 -5.88 -34.36
N LEU A 379 -12.00 -4.67 -34.46
CA LEU A 379 -10.81 -4.27 -33.69
C LEU A 379 -11.09 -4.28 -32.17
N ARG A 380 -12.25 -3.75 -31.75
CA ARG A 380 -12.69 -3.79 -30.35
C ARG A 380 -12.79 -5.24 -29.85
N ARG A 381 -13.50 -6.09 -30.58
CA ARG A 381 -13.65 -7.52 -30.29
C ARG A 381 -12.30 -8.23 -30.13
N ASP A 382 -11.40 -8.04 -31.09
CA ASP A 382 -10.06 -8.65 -31.09
C ASP A 382 -9.22 -8.17 -29.90
N ALA A 383 -9.27 -6.88 -29.59
CA ALA A 383 -8.58 -6.32 -28.44
C ALA A 383 -9.14 -6.86 -27.11
N VAL A 384 -10.47 -6.95 -26.95
CA VAL A 384 -11.08 -7.56 -25.75
C VAL A 384 -10.64 -9.02 -25.59
N VAL A 385 -10.64 -9.81 -26.66
CA VAL A 385 -10.14 -11.20 -26.62
C VAL A 385 -8.67 -11.23 -26.17
N GLY A 386 -7.84 -10.32 -26.69
CA GLY A 386 -6.44 -10.18 -26.28
C GLY A 386 -6.28 -9.84 -24.79
N VAL A 387 -7.10 -8.93 -24.25
CA VAL A 387 -7.13 -8.59 -22.82
C VAL A 387 -7.53 -9.81 -21.98
N LEU A 388 -8.57 -10.54 -22.37
CA LEU A 388 -9.02 -11.72 -21.63
C LEU A 388 -7.97 -12.84 -21.63
N LEU A 389 -7.31 -13.06 -22.77
CA LEU A 389 -6.23 -14.04 -22.90
C LEU A 389 -5.01 -13.64 -22.06
N SER A 390 -4.68 -12.35 -21.99
CA SER A 390 -3.56 -11.86 -21.19
C SER A 390 -3.78 -12.12 -19.70
N VAL A 391 -5.01 -12.00 -19.17
CA VAL A 391 -5.31 -12.34 -17.76
C VAL A 391 -4.93 -13.79 -17.43
N VAL A 392 -5.29 -14.73 -18.31
CA VAL A 392 -4.99 -16.16 -18.13
C VAL A 392 -3.48 -16.40 -18.21
N ILE A 393 -2.82 -15.88 -19.25
CA ILE A 393 -1.39 -16.10 -19.47
C ILE A 393 -0.54 -15.44 -18.38
N ALA A 394 -0.84 -14.19 -18.01
CA ALA A 394 -0.18 -13.46 -16.94
C ALA A 394 -0.28 -14.19 -15.60
N SER A 395 -1.46 -14.74 -15.29
CA SER A 395 -1.69 -15.53 -14.07
C SER A 395 -0.86 -16.81 -14.03
N VAL A 396 -0.79 -17.54 -15.14
CA VAL A 396 0.04 -18.75 -15.26
C VAL A 396 1.52 -18.40 -15.18
N LEU A 397 1.95 -17.35 -15.87
CA LEU A 397 3.33 -16.87 -15.88
C LEU A 397 3.76 -16.43 -14.48
N GLY A 398 2.92 -15.67 -13.76
CA GLY A 398 3.16 -15.28 -12.37
C GLY A 398 3.33 -16.48 -11.46
N ARG A 399 2.42 -17.48 -11.54
CA ARG A 399 2.53 -18.73 -10.77
C ARG A 399 3.85 -19.46 -11.03
N VAL A 400 4.24 -19.57 -12.30
CA VAL A 400 5.51 -20.21 -12.70
C VAL A 400 6.70 -19.42 -12.17
N ALA A 401 6.71 -18.10 -12.32
CA ALA A 401 7.78 -17.23 -11.83
C ALA A 401 7.97 -17.35 -10.31
N PHE A 402 6.88 -17.30 -9.53
CA PHE A 402 6.95 -17.50 -8.08
C PHE A 402 7.43 -18.92 -7.70
N ALA A 403 6.96 -19.95 -8.40
CA ALA A 403 7.40 -21.33 -8.14
C ALA A 403 8.91 -21.52 -8.44
N LEU A 404 9.41 -20.91 -9.52
CA LEU A 404 10.82 -20.91 -9.86
C LEU A 404 11.65 -20.14 -8.83
N ALA A 405 11.19 -18.97 -8.38
CA ALA A 405 11.83 -18.19 -7.34
C ALA A 405 11.93 -18.96 -6.01
N ALA A 406 10.85 -19.63 -5.61
CA ALA A 406 10.83 -20.45 -4.41
C ALA A 406 11.76 -21.67 -4.50
N ARG A 407 11.90 -22.27 -5.69
CA ARG A 407 12.72 -23.47 -5.91
C ARG A 407 14.20 -23.15 -6.06
N TYR A 408 14.55 -22.13 -6.85
CA TYR A 408 15.94 -21.85 -7.24
C TYR A 408 16.59 -20.72 -6.45
N LEU A 409 15.81 -19.77 -5.93
CA LEU A 409 16.33 -18.61 -5.17
C LEU A 409 16.00 -18.68 -3.67
N GLY A 410 15.28 -19.71 -3.21
CA GLY A 410 14.83 -19.84 -1.81
C GLY A 410 13.79 -18.80 -1.38
N GLN A 411 13.25 -18.03 -2.32
CA GLN A 411 12.30 -16.93 -2.09
C GLN A 411 10.88 -17.48 -1.94
N ARG A 412 10.55 -17.97 -0.73
CA ARG A 412 9.27 -18.65 -0.45
C ARG A 412 8.19 -17.74 0.13
N ASP A 413 8.60 -16.63 0.73
CA ASP A 413 7.73 -15.59 1.26
C ASP A 413 8.32 -14.21 0.98
N ALA A 414 7.45 -13.20 0.97
CA ALA A 414 7.79 -11.79 0.87
C ALA A 414 7.27 -11.05 2.11
N ALA A 415 7.61 -11.57 3.28
CA ALA A 415 7.35 -10.94 4.58
C ALA A 415 8.54 -10.08 5.02
N LEU A 416 8.35 -9.28 6.08
CA LEU A 416 9.51 -8.69 6.76
C LEU A 416 10.39 -9.80 7.34
N PRO A 417 11.71 -9.58 7.42
CA PRO A 417 12.60 -10.47 8.16
C PRO A 417 12.06 -10.72 9.58
N THR A 418 12.30 -11.94 10.06
CA THR A 418 11.87 -12.38 11.40
C THR A 418 13.05 -12.82 12.25
N THR A 419 14.27 -12.61 11.75
CA THR A 419 15.52 -12.99 12.43
C THR A 419 16.38 -11.76 12.63
N LEU A 420 17.14 -11.73 13.72
CA LEU A 420 18.14 -10.68 13.95
C LEU A 420 19.13 -10.64 12.78
N SER A 421 19.35 -9.46 12.20
CA SER A 421 20.37 -9.26 11.17
C SER A 421 21.79 -9.28 11.75
N ARG A 422 21.93 -8.70 12.96
CA ARG A 422 23.16 -8.71 13.77
C ARG A 422 22.98 -9.60 15.01
N PRO A 423 23.86 -10.60 15.24
CA PRO A 423 23.84 -11.39 16.47
C PRO A 423 24.08 -10.50 17.70
N VAL A 424 23.77 -11.02 18.88
CA VAL A 424 24.08 -10.31 20.14
C VAL A 424 25.60 -10.28 20.34
N ASP A 425 26.14 -9.11 20.60
CA ASP A 425 27.56 -8.84 20.80
C ASP A 425 27.78 -8.21 22.19
N PRO A 426 28.37 -8.93 23.16
CA PRO A 426 28.62 -8.40 24.50
C PRO A 426 29.56 -7.20 24.58
N GLU A 427 30.39 -6.94 23.56
CA GLU A 427 31.30 -5.80 23.54
C GLU A 427 30.58 -4.50 23.11
N ARG A 428 29.41 -4.63 22.51
CA ARG A 428 28.64 -3.53 21.94
C ARG A 428 27.26 -3.36 22.58
N ASP A 429 26.52 -4.45 22.72
CA ASP A 429 25.15 -4.44 23.20
C ASP A 429 25.14 -4.37 24.74
N HIS A 430 24.20 -3.61 25.31
CA HIS A 430 24.02 -3.55 26.76
C HIS A 430 23.29 -4.80 27.28
N LEU A 431 23.98 -5.55 28.16
CA LEU A 431 23.48 -6.81 28.71
C LEU A 431 23.02 -6.67 30.16
N ARG A 432 21.88 -7.28 30.48
CA ARG A 432 21.40 -7.55 31.85
C ARG A 432 21.32 -9.06 32.04
N GLY A 433 22.18 -9.59 32.91
CA GLY A 433 22.38 -11.03 33.13
C GLY A 433 23.65 -11.58 32.46
N PRO A 434 23.96 -12.88 32.62
CA PRO A 434 25.19 -13.48 32.08
C PRO A 434 25.23 -13.49 30.54
N ALA A 435 26.42 -13.31 29.97
CA ALA A 435 26.62 -13.31 28.51
C ALA A 435 26.39 -14.69 27.87
N ASP A 436 26.53 -15.77 28.64
CA ASP A 436 26.37 -17.18 28.27
C ASP A 436 25.07 -17.81 28.79
N ALA A 437 24.09 -16.99 29.19
CA ALA A 437 22.83 -17.46 29.74
C ALA A 437 22.04 -18.37 28.77
N GLU A 438 21.22 -19.27 29.34
CA GLU A 438 20.48 -20.30 28.61
C GLU A 438 19.52 -19.74 27.55
N VAL A 439 18.85 -18.63 27.85
CA VAL A 439 17.90 -17.97 26.96
C VAL A 439 18.27 -16.50 26.76
N THR A 440 17.97 -15.97 25.57
CA THR A 440 18.23 -14.57 25.22
C THR A 440 16.92 -13.88 24.85
N LEU A 441 16.70 -12.68 25.39
CA LEU A 441 15.61 -11.79 25.00
C LEU A 441 16.23 -10.47 24.54
N VAL A 442 16.03 -10.12 23.27
CA VAL A 442 16.46 -8.82 22.72
C VAL A 442 15.25 -7.92 22.57
N GLU A 443 15.35 -6.67 23.02
CA GLU A 443 14.33 -5.64 22.86
C GLU A 443 14.85 -4.47 22.04
N TYR A 444 14.15 -4.14 20.95
CA TYR A 444 14.27 -2.84 20.30
C TYR A 444 13.26 -1.88 20.90
N LEU A 445 13.74 -0.77 21.46
CA LEU A 445 12.92 0.17 22.22
C LEU A 445 13.12 1.63 21.81
N ASP A 446 12.22 2.45 22.31
CA ASP A 446 12.22 3.91 22.21
C ASP A 446 11.83 4.45 23.59
N PHE A 447 12.65 5.35 24.14
CA PHE A 447 12.48 5.87 25.50
C PHE A 447 11.26 6.80 25.65
N GLU A 448 10.79 7.46 24.58
CA GLU A 448 9.59 8.31 24.61
C GLU A 448 8.31 7.49 24.34
N CYS A 449 8.45 6.22 23.96
CA CYS A 449 7.31 5.36 23.64
C CYS A 449 6.54 4.89 24.89
N PRO A 450 5.24 5.24 25.04
CA PRO A 450 4.44 4.83 26.20
C PRO A 450 4.11 3.33 26.22
N PHE A 451 4.33 2.62 25.11
CA PHE A 451 4.22 1.15 25.08
C PHE A 451 5.50 0.50 25.62
N CYS A 452 6.69 1.03 25.28
CA CYS A 452 7.96 0.61 25.86
C CYS A 452 7.98 0.84 27.38
N ALA A 453 7.56 2.03 27.84
CA ALA A 453 7.46 2.33 29.26
C ALA A 453 6.60 1.30 30.01
N ARG A 454 5.49 0.84 29.42
CA ARG A 454 4.66 -0.25 29.99
C ARG A 454 5.31 -1.63 29.89
N ALA A 455 6.08 -1.89 28.84
CA ALA A 455 6.77 -3.15 28.62
C ALA A 455 7.90 -3.40 29.61
N THR A 456 8.50 -2.36 30.19
CA THR A 456 9.50 -2.48 31.28
C THR A 456 9.01 -3.37 32.42
N GLY A 457 7.73 -3.26 32.80
CA GLY A 457 7.11 -4.09 33.84
C GLY A 457 7.02 -5.57 33.47
N ALA A 458 6.80 -5.87 32.19
CA ALA A 458 6.81 -7.23 31.67
C ALA A 458 8.24 -7.79 31.60
N ALA A 459 9.19 -7.01 31.07
CA ALA A 459 10.60 -7.39 31.02
C ALA A 459 11.19 -7.67 32.41
N ARG A 460 10.82 -6.87 33.43
CA ARG A 460 11.19 -7.12 34.83
C ARG A 460 10.66 -8.47 35.35
N GLN A 461 9.39 -8.79 35.11
CA GLN A 461 8.82 -10.07 35.52
C GLN A 461 9.47 -11.27 34.81
N VAL A 462 9.79 -11.13 33.52
CA VAL A 462 10.53 -12.15 32.77
C VAL A 462 11.92 -12.37 33.39
N ARG A 463 12.62 -11.29 33.73
CA ARG A 463 13.92 -11.35 34.44
C ARG A 463 13.80 -12.02 35.81
N GLU A 464 12.80 -11.68 36.60
CA GLU A 464 12.55 -12.29 37.91
C GLU A 464 12.27 -13.80 37.80
N HIS A 465 11.59 -14.25 36.74
CA HIS A 465 11.30 -15.67 36.50
C HIS A 465 12.54 -16.48 36.14
N PHE A 466 13.40 -15.96 35.25
CA PHE A 466 14.57 -16.71 34.77
C PHE A 466 15.85 -16.49 35.58
N GLY A 467 15.99 -15.36 36.28
CA GLY A 467 17.22 -15.00 36.98
C GLY A 467 18.44 -15.02 36.06
N ASP A 468 19.52 -15.64 36.51
CA ASP A 468 20.79 -15.77 35.75
C ASP A 468 20.68 -16.63 34.49
N ARG A 469 19.53 -17.26 34.23
CA ARG A 469 19.28 -18.02 33.00
C ARG A 469 18.91 -17.14 31.81
N LEU A 470 18.67 -15.85 32.03
CA LEU A 470 18.29 -14.89 31.00
C LEU A 470 19.42 -13.91 30.69
N ARG A 471 19.73 -13.79 29.40
CA ARG A 471 20.48 -12.69 28.81
C ARG A 471 19.49 -11.71 28.19
N TYR A 472 19.24 -10.60 28.88
CA TYR A 472 18.39 -9.53 28.37
C TYR A 472 19.24 -8.45 27.69
N VAL A 473 18.86 -8.07 26.48
CA VAL A 473 19.62 -7.19 25.59
C VAL A 473 18.71 -6.07 25.13
N VAL A 474 19.21 -4.84 25.16
CA VAL A 474 18.49 -3.67 24.65
C VAL A 474 19.23 -3.08 23.46
N ARG A 475 18.46 -2.67 22.43
CA ARG A 475 18.93 -1.92 21.27
C ARG A 475 18.03 -0.73 20.99
N ASN A 476 18.62 0.33 20.45
CA ASN A 476 17.91 1.59 20.22
C ASN A 476 17.10 1.55 18.91
N LEU A 477 15.83 1.95 18.96
CA LEU A 477 14.96 2.18 17.81
C LEU A 477 14.14 3.46 18.01
N PRO A 478 14.80 4.66 18.06
CA PRO A 478 14.08 5.92 18.17
C PRO A 478 13.20 6.14 16.93
N LEU A 479 11.89 6.27 17.17
CA LEU A 479 10.89 6.45 16.12
C LEU A 479 10.76 7.94 15.76
N ASP A 480 10.64 8.24 14.46
CA ASP A 480 10.60 9.63 13.97
C ASP A 480 9.37 10.42 14.46
N VAL A 481 8.34 9.73 14.97
CA VAL A 481 7.14 10.32 15.57
C VAL A 481 7.38 10.85 16.99
N HIS A 482 8.51 10.50 17.60
CA HIS A 482 8.90 10.85 18.95
C HIS A 482 10.10 11.82 18.90
N PRO A 483 9.87 13.12 19.10
CA PRO A 483 10.88 14.15 18.85
C PRO A 483 12.10 14.08 19.78
N HIS A 484 11.97 13.48 20.97
CA HIS A 484 13.03 13.36 21.97
C HIS A 484 13.65 11.96 22.03
N ALA A 485 13.09 10.98 21.32
CA ALA A 485 13.55 9.59 21.36
C ALA A 485 15.03 9.41 20.99
N GLU A 486 15.51 10.14 19.97
CA GLU A 486 16.90 10.06 19.55
C GLU A 486 17.85 10.65 20.60
N LEU A 487 17.49 11.80 21.19
CA LEU A 487 18.27 12.42 22.26
C LEU A 487 18.30 11.54 23.52
N ALA A 488 17.17 10.92 23.87
CA ALA A 488 17.09 9.99 25.00
C ALA A 488 17.92 8.71 24.78
N ALA A 489 17.95 8.18 23.54
CA ALA A 489 18.82 7.06 23.18
C ALA A 489 20.30 7.43 23.34
N LEU A 490 20.71 8.61 22.84
CA LEU A 490 22.06 9.13 23.03
C LEU A 490 22.41 9.29 24.51
N ALA A 491 21.47 9.76 25.34
CA ALA A 491 21.67 9.90 26.78
C ALA A 491 21.90 8.55 27.47
N ALA A 492 21.17 7.50 27.09
CA ALA A 492 21.42 6.16 27.61
C ALA A 492 22.83 5.67 27.23
N GLU A 493 23.25 5.83 25.98
CA GLU A 493 24.59 5.43 25.51
C GLU A 493 25.72 6.26 26.17
N ALA A 494 25.53 7.57 26.33
CA ALA A 494 26.48 8.45 27.01
C ALA A 494 26.66 8.07 28.49
N ALA A 495 25.57 7.70 29.18
CA ALA A 495 25.66 7.13 30.52
C ALA A 495 26.34 5.75 30.53
N GLY A 496 26.19 4.97 29.46
CA GLY A 496 26.88 3.70 29.26
C GLY A 496 28.41 3.84 29.20
N ARG A 497 28.93 4.91 28.60
CA ARG A 497 30.38 5.23 28.63
C ARG A 497 30.93 5.50 30.04
N GLN A 498 30.04 5.75 31.01
CA GLN A 498 30.37 5.98 32.41
C GLN A 498 29.84 4.84 33.32
N ASP A 499 29.62 3.64 32.77
CA ASP A 499 29.16 2.44 33.49
C ASP A 499 27.81 2.62 34.23
N ARG A 500 26.91 3.41 33.66
CA ARG A 500 25.59 3.74 34.23
C ARG A 500 24.43 3.65 33.23
N TYR A 501 24.60 2.83 32.18
CA TYR A 501 23.58 2.63 31.16
C TYR A 501 22.22 2.24 31.77
N TRP A 502 22.23 1.27 32.68
CA TRP A 502 21.01 0.67 33.22
C TRP A 502 20.26 1.58 34.19
N GLU A 503 20.99 2.37 34.97
CA GLU A 503 20.43 3.39 35.84
C GLU A 503 19.80 4.53 35.02
N MET A 504 20.47 4.96 33.94
CA MET A 504 19.91 5.94 33.00
C MET A 504 18.68 5.36 32.28
N HIS A 505 18.77 4.15 31.74
CA HIS A 505 17.67 3.44 31.10
C HIS A 505 16.40 3.40 31.98
N ASP A 506 16.54 2.99 33.24
CA ASP A 506 15.40 2.92 34.16
C ASP A 506 14.87 4.32 34.52
N THR A 507 15.74 5.33 34.60
CA THR A 507 15.38 6.72 34.86
C THR A 507 14.61 7.34 33.69
N LEU A 508 15.06 7.12 32.46
CA LEU A 508 14.40 7.62 31.24
C LEU A 508 13.00 7.03 31.09
N PHE A 509 12.80 5.74 31.38
CA PHE A 509 11.45 5.16 31.35
C PHE A 509 10.55 5.63 32.48
N ALA A 510 11.10 5.95 33.65
CA ALA A 510 10.33 6.53 34.75
C ALA A 510 9.83 7.95 34.41
N HIS A 511 10.53 8.66 33.52
CA HIS A 511 10.24 10.03 33.11
C HIS A 511 10.12 10.15 31.58
N HIS A 512 9.47 9.17 30.93
CA HIS A 512 9.36 9.09 29.46
C HIS A 512 8.67 10.29 28.78
N ASP A 513 8.03 11.16 29.57
CA ASP A 513 7.37 12.40 29.17
C ASP A 513 8.19 13.67 29.47
N GLU A 514 9.38 13.54 30.07
CA GLU A 514 10.33 14.61 30.42
C GLU A 514 11.72 14.24 29.87
N LEU A 515 11.94 14.49 28.57
CA LEU A 515 13.14 14.05 27.84
C LEU A 515 13.86 15.22 27.14
N GLU A 516 13.65 16.45 27.62
CA GLU A 516 14.37 17.61 27.10
C GLU A 516 15.84 17.56 27.56
N LEU A 517 16.72 18.27 26.86
CA LEU A 517 18.17 18.28 27.18
C LEU A 517 18.45 18.67 28.63
N GLU A 518 17.64 19.57 29.18
CA GLU A 518 17.72 20.07 30.56
C GLU A 518 17.37 18.95 31.57
N ASP A 519 16.34 18.16 31.28
CA ASP A 519 15.94 17.01 32.08
C ASP A 519 17.06 15.96 32.10
N LEU A 520 17.58 15.61 30.91
CA LEU A 520 18.64 14.61 30.72
C LEU A 520 19.92 14.99 31.48
N ALA A 521 20.32 16.27 31.47
CA ALA A 521 21.43 16.76 32.25
C ALA A 521 21.17 16.67 33.77
N GLY A 522 19.94 16.93 34.20
CA GLY A 522 19.51 16.77 35.59
C GLY A 522 19.53 15.31 36.05
N TYR A 523 19.13 14.37 35.19
CA TYR A 523 19.23 12.93 35.46
C TYR A 523 20.68 12.48 35.55
N ALA A 524 21.55 12.92 34.63
CA ALA A 524 22.98 12.63 34.66
C ALA A 524 23.62 13.08 35.98
N ALA A 525 23.31 14.30 36.45
CA ALA A 525 23.78 14.80 37.74
C ALA A 525 23.29 13.95 38.92
N THR A 526 22.01 13.56 38.90
CA THR A 526 21.39 12.73 39.94
C THR A 526 22.01 11.33 40.02
N LEU A 527 22.37 10.76 38.88
CA LEU A 527 23.03 9.46 38.77
C LEU A 527 24.54 9.51 39.08
N GLY A 528 25.07 10.72 39.35
CA GLY A 528 26.47 10.94 39.70
C GLY A 528 27.44 10.86 38.51
N LEU A 529 26.95 11.15 37.30
CA LEU A 529 27.77 11.23 36.09
C LEU A 529 28.57 12.54 36.04
N ASP A 530 29.69 12.53 35.31
CA ASP A 530 30.31 13.77 34.85
C ASP A 530 29.41 14.39 33.77
N VAL A 531 28.70 15.45 34.17
CA VAL A 531 27.74 16.14 33.31
C VAL A 531 28.43 16.85 32.14
N GLU A 532 29.65 17.36 32.31
CA GLU A 532 30.38 18.01 31.22
C GLU A 532 30.82 16.99 30.17
N GLN A 533 31.29 15.82 30.60
CA GLN A 533 31.58 14.72 29.69
C GLN A 533 30.30 14.22 29.01
N PHE A 534 29.23 14.00 29.77
CA PHE A 534 27.95 13.53 29.26
C PHE A 534 27.39 14.45 28.16
N LEU A 535 27.36 15.77 28.39
CA LEU A 535 26.87 16.73 27.39
C LEU A 535 27.76 16.79 26.14
N ARG A 536 29.06 16.50 26.28
CA ARG A 536 29.97 16.37 25.14
C ARG A 536 29.71 15.10 24.35
N ASP A 537 29.54 13.97 25.03
CA ASP A 537 29.24 12.67 24.43
C ASP A 537 27.96 12.72 23.58
N LEU A 538 26.92 13.43 24.04
CA LEU A 538 25.68 13.65 23.28
C LEU A 538 25.88 14.31 21.91
N GLN A 539 27.00 14.98 21.69
CA GLN A 539 27.34 15.67 20.44
C GLN A 539 28.35 14.89 19.58
N GLU A 540 28.83 13.74 20.04
CA GLU A 540 29.79 12.95 19.29
C GLU A 540 29.11 12.09 18.21
N ASP A 541 29.70 12.11 17.01
CA ASP A 541 29.23 11.33 15.87
C ASP A 541 29.25 9.82 16.14
N ASP A 542 30.16 9.33 17.00
CA ASP A 542 30.29 7.91 17.34
C ASP A 542 29.05 7.34 18.04
N LEU A 543 28.45 8.08 18.99
CA LEU A 543 27.20 7.67 19.63
C LEU A 543 26.00 7.78 18.68
N ALA A 544 25.96 8.83 17.86
CA ALA A 544 24.94 8.97 16.83
C ALA A 544 24.99 7.82 15.82
N ASP A 545 26.21 7.42 15.40
CA ASP A 545 26.44 6.27 14.53
C ASP A 545 26.04 4.96 15.21
N HIS A 546 26.28 4.80 16.52
CA HIS A 546 25.82 3.63 17.27
C HIS A 546 24.29 3.50 17.23
N VAL A 547 23.57 4.57 17.60
CA VAL A 547 22.10 4.61 17.60
C VAL A 547 21.55 4.40 16.18
N ALA A 548 22.16 5.02 15.17
CA ALA A 548 21.76 4.87 13.78
C ALA A 548 21.95 3.43 13.27
N GLN A 549 23.04 2.76 13.63
CA GLN A 549 23.30 1.36 13.29
C GLN A 549 22.33 0.41 13.98
N ASP A 550 21.95 0.68 15.24
CA ASP A 550 20.93 -0.09 15.93
C ASP A 550 19.57 0.07 15.25
N LYS A 551 19.18 1.30 14.89
CA LYS A 551 17.98 1.60 14.10
C LYS A 551 18.00 0.91 12.73
N GLU A 552 19.13 0.90 12.04
CA GLU A 552 19.30 0.17 10.77
C GLU A 552 19.13 -1.34 10.97
N SER A 553 19.80 -1.92 11.98
CA SER A 553 19.71 -3.35 12.31
C SER A 553 18.30 -3.76 12.72
N ALA A 554 17.54 -2.88 13.37
CA ALA A 554 16.13 -3.08 13.68
C ALA A 554 15.32 -3.25 12.39
N GLY A 555 15.49 -2.32 11.44
CA GLY A 555 14.85 -2.38 10.14
C GLY A 555 15.19 -3.66 9.37
N GLU A 556 16.46 -4.03 9.33
CA GLU A 556 16.93 -5.28 8.69
C GLU A 556 16.42 -6.55 9.37
N SER A 557 16.20 -6.50 10.69
CA SER A 557 15.61 -7.59 11.48
C SER A 557 14.07 -7.60 11.39
N GLY A 558 13.47 -6.62 10.68
CA GLY A 558 12.04 -6.46 10.52
C GLY A 558 11.33 -5.83 11.73
N ALA A 559 12.04 -5.21 12.67
CA ALA A 559 11.47 -4.42 13.75
C ALA A 559 11.15 -3.00 13.23
N ARG A 560 9.85 -2.70 13.08
CA ARG A 560 9.36 -1.40 12.55
C ARG A 560 8.54 -0.57 13.56
N SER A 561 8.41 -1.07 14.77
CA SER A 561 7.66 -0.43 15.85
C SER A 561 8.31 -0.78 17.17
N THR A 562 8.03 0.00 18.21
CA THR A 562 8.52 -0.24 19.56
C THR A 562 7.37 -0.48 20.54
N PRO A 563 7.53 -1.39 21.51
CA PRO A 563 8.64 -2.32 21.65
C PRO A 563 8.55 -3.46 20.60
N THR A 564 9.71 -3.96 20.15
CA THR A 564 9.79 -5.23 19.41
C THR A 564 10.74 -6.18 20.11
N PHE A 565 10.27 -7.38 20.43
CA PHE A 565 11.06 -8.41 21.12
C PHE A 565 11.54 -9.51 20.17
N PHE A 566 12.72 -10.07 20.45
CA PHE A 566 13.24 -11.28 19.84
C PHE A 566 13.58 -12.29 20.93
N VAL A 567 13.13 -13.53 20.75
CA VAL A 567 13.44 -14.68 21.59
C VAL A 567 14.53 -15.48 20.89
N GLY A 568 15.73 -15.48 21.46
CA GLY A 568 16.93 -15.90 20.76
C GLY A 568 17.17 -15.02 19.54
N GLU A 569 17.25 -15.62 18.36
CA GLU A 569 17.40 -14.89 17.10
C GLU A 569 16.06 -14.55 16.43
N ARG A 570 14.92 -15.06 16.92
CA ARG A 570 13.63 -14.97 16.22
C ARG A 570 12.73 -13.91 16.83
N ARG A 571 12.14 -13.06 15.99
CA ARG A 571 11.16 -12.05 16.41
C ARG A 571 9.98 -12.73 17.09
N HIS A 572 9.61 -12.21 18.25
CA HIS A 572 8.42 -12.62 18.98
C HIS A 572 7.17 -12.08 18.27
N GLU A 573 6.19 -12.96 18.05
CA GLU A 573 4.91 -12.60 17.46
C GLU A 573 3.79 -12.83 18.48
N GLY A 574 3.13 -11.75 18.91
CA GLY A 574 2.04 -11.81 19.87
C GLY A 574 2.11 -10.73 20.94
N PRO A 575 1.29 -10.83 21.98
CA PRO A 575 1.36 -9.97 23.16
C PRO A 575 2.75 -10.04 23.81
N TRP A 576 3.19 -8.90 24.34
CA TRP A 576 4.46 -8.75 25.05
C TRP A 576 4.27 -8.72 26.57
N ASP A 577 3.18 -9.31 27.07
CA ASP A 577 3.03 -9.55 28.51
C ASP A 577 4.03 -10.62 28.98
N ALA A 578 4.36 -10.58 30.27
CA ALA A 578 5.38 -11.43 30.86
C ALA A 578 5.09 -12.93 30.67
N ALA A 579 3.83 -13.36 30.81
CA ALA A 579 3.47 -14.77 30.69
C ALA A 579 3.72 -15.28 29.26
N THR A 580 3.35 -14.49 28.25
CA THR A 580 3.59 -14.83 26.84
C THR A 580 5.08 -14.89 26.51
N LEU A 581 5.88 -13.92 26.98
CA LEU A 581 7.34 -13.91 26.76
C LEU A 581 8.04 -15.08 27.48
N ILE A 582 7.65 -15.38 28.72
CA ILE A 582 8.18 -16.53 29.47
C ILE A 582 7.91 -17.83 28.72
N ALA A 583 6.68 -18.06 28.27
CA ALA A 583 6.32 -19.27 27.53
C ALA A 583 7.13 -19.40 26.22
N ALA A 584 7.40 -18.29 25.53
CA ALA A 584 8.20 -18.29 24.32
C ALA A 584 9.68 -18.64 24.60
N LEU A 585 10.27 -18.07 25.67
CA LEU A 585 11.64 -18.36 26.09
C LEU A 585 11.80 -19.82 26.56
N GLU A 586 10.84 -20.37 27.30
CA GLU A 586 10.86 -21.78 27.72
C GLU A 586 10.76 -22.74 26.52
N ALA A 587 9.95 -22.39 25.53
CA ALA A 587 9.84 -23.15 24.29
C ALA A 587 11.16 -23.15 23.51
N GLU A 588 11.88 -22.02 23.50
CA GLU A 588 13.17 -21.90 22.83
C GLU A 588 14.27 -22.70 23.55
N ALA A 589 14.36 -22.59 24.89
CA ALA A 589 15.26 -23.40 25.72
C ALA A 589 15.09 -24.91 25.44
N SER A 590 13.84 -25.35 25.36
CA SER A 590 13.48 -26.74 25.08
C SER A 590 13.95 -27.23 23.69
N ARG A 591 13.98 -26.35 22.69
CA ARG A 591 14.46 -26.67 21.33
C ARG A 591 15.97 -26.76 21.28
N SER A 592 16.67 -25.80 21.89
CA SER A 592 18.13 -25.77 21.98
C SER A 592 18.67 -27.01 22.72
N GLY A 593 18.00 -27.44 23.80
CA GLY A 593 18.36 -28.66 24.53
C GLY A 593 18.15 -29.98 23.76
N ARG A 594 17.19 -30.05 22.82
CA ARG A 594 16.97 -31.24 21.97
C ARG A 594 17.96 -31.34 20.81
N GLY A 595 18.35 -30.21 20.22
CA GLY A 595 19.36 -30.17 19.13
C GLY A 595 20.75 -30.60 19.60
N ALA A 596 21.12 -30.28 20.85
CA ALA A 596 22.39 -30.71 21.45
C ALA A 596 22.45 -32.22 21.74
N ARG A 597 21.30 -32.87 22.00
CA ARG A 597 21.20 -34.32 22.25
C ARG A 597 21.16 -35.17 20.99
N SER A 598 20.76 -34.64 19.83
CA SER A 598 20.77 -35.40 18.56
C SER A 598 22.10 -35.34 17.79
N ARG A 599 23.07 -34.54 18.27
CA ARG A 599 24.42 -34.42 17.70
C ARG A 599 25.49 -35.14 18.54
N ARG A 600 25.09 -35.86 19.59
CA ARG A 600 25.97 -36.70 20.42
C ARG A 600 25.79 -38.16 20.10
#